data_AF-A0A087MBU2-F1
#
_entry.id   AF-A0A087MBU2-F1
#
_cell.length_a   1.000
_cell.length_b   1.000
_cell.length_c   1.000
_cell.angle_alpha   90.00
_cell.angle_beta   90.00
_cell.angle_gamma   90.00
#
_symmetry.space_group_name_H-M   'P 1'
#
loop_
_entity.id
_entity.type
_entity.pdbx_description
1 polymer ?
#
loop_
_entity_poly.entity_id
_entity_poly.type
_entity_poly.pdbx_seq_one_letter_code
_entity_poly.pdbx_strand_id
1 'polypeptide(L)'
;MQWLINFIAAGAVSLIEIIVKKFGIFVSVNVLIKSVVALYIAFLIAAAAFITSYILRIWNAFKDLFTQVTSMPSIGGTWGGISNSQIVSSSFAFLHESGLADAFITAGDLFIGLLSVYFVIQLYKLYKAITGNIVKIINDLLLLMTR
;
A
#
# COMPACT_ATOMS: atom_id res chain seq x y z
N MET A 1 16.40 -14.07 -18.55
CA MET A 1 16.17 -12.71 -18.00
C MET A 1 17.03 -11.65 -18.67
N GLN A 2 18.35 -11.85 -18.83
CA GLN A 2 19.24 -10.86 -19.48
C GLN A 2 18.83 -10.46 -20.91
N TRP A 3 18.34 -11.41 -21.72
CA TRP A 3 17.92 -11.14 -23.10
C TRP A 3 16.72 -10.19 -23.18
N LEU A 4 15.79 -10.26 -22.21
CA LEU A 4 14.62 -9.39 -22.13
C LEU A 4 15.01 -7.96 -21.72
N ILE A 5 15.93 -7.84 -20.75
CA ILE A 5 16.46 -6.54 -20.30
C ILE A 5 17.18 -5.85 -21.45
N ASN A 6 18.03 -6.59 -22.19
CA ASN A 6 18.76 -6.05 -23.32
C ASN A 6 17.82 -5.66 -24.48
N PHE A 7 16.76 -6.44 -24.74
CA PHE A 7 15.75 -6.11 -25.75
C PHE A 7 14.99 -4.82 -25.39
N ILE A 8 14.55 -4.68 -24.14
CA ILE A 8 13.86 -3.48 -23.65
C ILE A 8 14.79 -2.26 -23.68
N ALA A 9 16.05 -2.43 -23.28
CA ALA A 9 17.05 -1.35 -23.32
C ALA A 9 17.34 -0.90 -24.75
N ALA A 10 17.52 -1.82 -25.71
CA ALA A 10 17.74 -1.49 -27.11
C ALA A 10 16.52 -0.81 -27.75
N GLY A 11 15.30 -1.25 -27.41
CA GLY A 11 14.05 -0.61 -27.82
C GLY A 11 13.91 0.81 -27.28
N ALA A 12 14.29 1.04 -26.01
CA ALA A 12 14.27 2.37 -25.42
C ALA A 12 15.29 3.32 -26.08
N VAL A 13 16.53 2.85 -26.31
CA VAL A 13 17.59 3.65 -26.94
C VAL A 13 17.21 4.04 -28.36
N SER A 14 16.69 3.10 -29.16
CA SER A 14 16.26 3.39 -30.53
C SER A 14 15.08 4.39 -30.59
N LEU A 15 14.12 4.29 -29.67
CA LEU A 15 13.06 5.29 -29.52
C LEU A 15 13.62 6.67 -29.18
N ILE A 16 14.56 6.75 -28.24
CA ILE A 16 15.20 8.01 -27.85
C ILE A 16 15.93 8.61 -29.03
N GLU A 17 16.71 7.83 -29.79
CA GLU A 17 17.39 8.32 -31.00
C GLU A 17 16.42 8.89 -32.04
N ILE A 18 15.29 8.23 -32.28
CA ILE A 18 14.28 8.71 -33.23
C ILE A 18 13.69 10.05 -32.77
N ILE A 19 13.37 10.17 -31.48
CA ILE A 19 12.79 11.40 -30.91
C ILE A 19 13.85 12.53 -30.95
N VAL A 20 15.10 12.24 -30.59
CA VAL A 20 16.22 13.20 -30.63
C VAL A 20 16.49 13.71 -32.03
N LYS A 21 16.51 12.82 -33.04
CA LYS A 21 16.73 13.20 -34.44
C LYS A 21 15.60 14.06 -35.00
N LYS A 22 14.37 13.88 -34.51
CA LYS A 22 13.18 14.54 -35.08
C LYS A 22 12.77 15.82 -34.35
N PHE A 23 12.99 15.90 -33.04
CA PHE A 23 12.54 17.00 -32.19
C PHE A 23 13.67 17.73 -31.44
N GLY A 24 14.91 17.27 -31.59
CA GLY A 24 16.07 17.83 -30.90
C GLY A 24 16.23 17.31 -29.46
N ILE A 25 17.44 17.47 -28.92
CA ILE A 25 17.83 16.94 -27.60
C ILE A 25 16.97 17.53 -26.48
N PHE A 26 16.68 18.84 -26.52
CA PHE A 26 15.89 19.53 -25.49
C PHE A 26 14.48 18.95 -25.29
N VAL A 27 13.75 18.75 -26.39
CA VAL A 27 12.38 18.20 -26.33
C VAL A 27 12.43 16.75 -25.87
N SER A 28 13.40 15.98 -26.35
CA SER A 28 13.55 14.56 -26.05
C SER A 28 13.84 14.29 -24.58
N VAL A 29 14.76 15.04 -23.99
CA VAL A 29 15.11 14.95 -22.56
C VAL A 29 13.90 15.31 -21.69
N ASN A 30 13.18 16.38 -22.04
CA ASN A 30 12.00 16.81 -21.31
C ASN A 30 10.86 15.76 -21.35
N VAL A 31 10.63 15.14 -22.51
CA VAL A 31 9.64 14.05 -22.64
C VAL A 31 10.03 12.85 -21.79
N LEU A 32 11.29 12.39 -21.87
CA LEU A 32 11.83 11.27 -21.09
C LEU A 32 11.60 11.45 -19.59
N ILE A 33 11.97 12.63 -19.10
CA ILE A 33 11.81 13.04 -17.72
C ILE A 33 10.33 12.98 -17.28
N LYS A 34 9.41 13.54 -18.08
CA LYS A 34 7.98 13.52 -17.76
C LYS A 34 7.44 12.09 -17.70
N SER A 35 7.88 11.22 -18.61
CA SER A 35 7.51 9.80 -18.58
C SER A 35 8.04 9.07 -17.35
N VAL A 36 9.27 9.36 -16.89
CA VAL A 36 9.82 8.79 -15.65
C VAL A 36 9.01 9.24 -14.43
N VAL A 37 8.64 10.54 -14.37
CA VAL A 37 7.76 11.06 -13.31
C VAL A 37 6.40 10.36 -13.32
N ALA A 38 5.79 10.19 -14.50
CA ALA A 38 4.49 9.53 -14.63
C ALA A 38 4.55 8.06 -14.17
N LEU A 39 5.60 7.32 -14.56
CA LEU A 39 5.82 5.94 -14.11
C LEU A 39 6.04 5.85 -12.60
N TYR A 40 6.77 6.82 -12.04
CA TYR A 40 6.99 6.88 -10.59
C TYR A 40 5.70 7.14 -9.80
N ILE A 41 4.84 8.05 -10.30
CA ILE A 41 3.52 8.31 -9.71
C ILE A 41 2.66 7.05 -9.78
N ALA A 42 2.60 6.39 -10.93
CA ALA A 42 1.85 5.16 -11.11
C ALA A 42 2.32 4.07 -10.14
N PHE A 43 3.63 3.95 -9.94
CA PHE A 43 4.21 3.03 -8.96
C PHE A 43 3.78 3.34 -7.52
N LEU A 44 3.82 4.61 -7.10
CA LEU A 44 3.40 5.01 -5.75
C LEU A 44 1.91 4.75 -5.50
N ILE A 45 1.05 5.01 -6.48
CA ILE A 45 -0.39 4.71 -6.39
C ILE A 45 -0.61 3.21 -6.26
N ALA A 46 0.08 2.40 -7.08
CA ALA A 46 0.01 0.95 -7.00
C ALA A 46 0.50 0.42 -5.65
N ALA A 47 1.59 0.98 -5.11
CA ALA A 47 2.10 0.62 -3.79
C ALA A 47 1.11 0.99 -2.66
N ALA A 48 0.48 2.17 -2.74
CA ALA A 48 -0.55 2.60 -1.78
C ALA A 48 -1.76 1.65 -1.76
N ALA A 49 -2.24 1.29 -2.95
CA ALA A 49 -3.35 0.35 -3.10
C ALA A 49 -2.98 -1.03 -2.56
N PHE A 50 -1.77 -1.51 -2.86
CA PHE A 50 -1.27 -2.79 -2.35
C PHE A 50 -1.22 -2.82 -0.82
N ILE A 51 -0.59 -1.84 -0.17
CA ILE A 51 -0.48 -1.76 1.29
C ILE A 51 -1.87 -1.72 1.94
N THR A 52 -2.76 -0.88 1.42
CA THR A 52 -4.13 -0.76 1.94
C THR A 52 -4.89 -2.09 1.82
N SER A 53 -4.80 -2.75 0.67
CA SER A 53 -5.44 -4.05 0.47
C SER A 53 -4.90 -5.12 1.43
N TYR A 54 -3.60 -5.08 1.72
CA TYR A 54 -2.95 -6.03 2.62
C TYR A 54 -3.40 -5.83 4.07
N ILE A 55 -3.46 -4.58 4.54
CA ILE A 55 -3.96 -4.23 5.88
C ILE A 55 -5.41 -4.68 6.05
N LEU A 56 -6.26 -4.42 5.05
CA LEU A 56 -7.67 -4.86 5.08
C LEU A 56 -7.80 -6.38 5.12
N ARG A 57 -6.95 -7.12 4.40
CA ARG A 57 -6.94 -8.60 4.47
C ARG A 57 -6.57 -9.11 5.85
N ILE A 58 -5.53 -8.54 6.48
CA ILE A 58 -5.14 -8.90 7.85
C ILE A 58 -6.29 -8.62 8.82
N TRP A 59 -6.91 -7.44 8.71
CA TRP A 59 -8.02 -7.08 9.58
C TRP A 59 -9.24 -7.99 9.39
N ASN A 60 -9.61 -8.29 8.15
CA ASN A 60 -10.71 -9.23 7.89
C ASN A 60 -10.40 -10.63 8.42
N ALA A 61 -9.17 -11.13 8.25
CA ALA A 61 -8.75 -12.40 8.83
C ALA A 61 -8.83 -12.39 10.37
N PHE A 62 -8.48 -11.26 11.00
CA PHE A 62 -8.67 -11.09 12.44
C PHE A 62 -10.15 -11.13 12.84
N LYS A 63 -11.04 -10.45 12.11
CA LYS A 63 -12.49 -10.48 12.36
C LYS A 63 -13.07 -11.89 12.21
N ASP A 64 -12.63 -12.63 11.20
CA ASP A 64 -13.05 -14.01 10.98
C ASP A 64 -12.58 -14.91 12.13
N LEU A 65 -11.33 -14.78 12.57
CA LEU A 65 -10.81 -15.51 13.74
C LEU A 65 -11.54 -15.14 15.03
N PHE A 66 -11.82 -13.86 15.26
CA PHE A 66 -12.55 -13.38 16.43
C PHE A 66 -13.96 -13.99 16.47
N THR A 67 -14.65 -14.02 15.32
CA THR A 67 -15.98 -14.62 15.18
C THR A 67 -15.95 -16.15 15.33
N GLN A 68 -14.89 -16.81 14.85
CA GLN A 68 -14.72 -18.26 15.05
C GLN A 68 -14.47 -18.62 16.51
N VAL A 69 -13.71 -17.81 17.23
CA VAL A 69 -13.45 -18.03 18.66
C VAL A 69 -14.72 -17.77 19.49
N THR A 70 -15.54 -16.79 19.13
CA THR A 70 -16.82 -16.53 19.81
C THR A 70 -17.87 -17.61 19.54
N SER A 71 -17.77 -18.32 18.42
CA SER A 71 -18.71 -19.38 18.01
C SER A 71 -18.24 -20.81 18.34
N MET A 72 -17.03 -20.99 18.90
CA MET A 72 -16.47 -22.30 19.19
C MET A 72 -17.10 -22.96 20.44
N PRO A 73 -17.76 -24.13 20.31
CA PRO A 73 -18.48 -24.74 21.44
C PRO A 73 -17.62 -25.58 22.38
N SER A 74 -16.35 -25.87 22.05
CA SER A 74 -15.54 -26.78 22.88
C SER A 74 -14.04 -26.46 22.91
N ILE A 75 -13.59 -25.82 23.99
CA ILE A 75 -12.20 -25.88 24.44
C ILE A 75 -12.13 -26.98 25.50
N GLY A 76 -11.36 -28.04 25.21
CA GLY A 76 -11.21 -29.18 26.11
C GLY A 76 -10.42 -28.82 27.37
N GLY A 77 -10.86 -29.34 28.52
CA GLY A 77 -10.23 -29.13 29.83
C GLY A 77 -11.21 -28.65 30.88
N THR A 78 -10.87 -28.83 32.15
CA THR A 78 -11.65 -28.38 33.31
C THR A 78 -10.74 -27.59 34.23
N TRP A 79 -11.17 -26.39 34.62
CA TRP A 79 -10.49 -25.55 35.60
C TRP A 79 -11.44 -25.27 36.75
N GLY A 80 -11.07 -25.68 37.98
CA GLY A 80 -11.93 -25.50 39.15
C GLY A 80 -13.26 -26.27 39.13
N GLY A 81 -13.38 -27.35 38.35
CA GLY A 81 -14.61 -28.15 38.24
C GLY A 81 -15.62 -27.67 37.20
N ILE A 82 -15.33 -26.56 36.51
CA ILE A 82 -16.12 -26.06 35.38
C ILE A 82 -15.37 -26.37 34.09
N SER A 83 -16.08 -26.79 33.05
CA SER A 83 -15.47 -27.02 31.74
C SER A 83 -14.94 -25.71 31.14
N ASN A 84 -13.76 -25.73 30.54
CA ASN A 84 -13.18 -24.56 29.88
C ASN A 84 -14.09 -24.04 28.76
N SER A 85 -14.84 -24.93 28.10
CA SER A 85 -15.89 -24.57 27.15
C SER A 85 -17.00 -23.73 27.77
N GLN A 86 -17.43 -24.01 29.01
CA GLN A 86 -18.43 -23.19 29.71
C GLN A 86 -17.88 -21.83 30.15
N ILE A 87 -16.62 -21.76 30.61
CA ILE A 87 -15.98 -20.50 31.02
C ILE A 87 -15.82 -19.55 29.81
N VAL A 88 -15.39 -20.11 28.67
CA VAL A 88 -15.20 -19.35 27.44
C VAL A 88 -16.55 -18.95 26.84
N SER A 89 -17.51 -19.88 26.82
CA SER A 89 -18.89 -19.59 26.39
C SER A 89 -19.55 -18.49 27.22
N SER A 90 -19.43 -18.49 28.55
CA SER A 90 -20.04 -17.47 29.41
C SER A 90 -19.35 -16.10 29.27
N SER A 91 -18.02 -16.09 29.10
CA SER A 91 -17.26 -14.85 28.88
C SER A 91 -17.59 -14.22 27.53
N PHE A 92 -17.74 -15.02 26.47
CA PHE A 92 -18.16 -14.52 25.15
C PHE A 92 -19.63 -14.17 25.10
N ALA A 93 -20.51 -14.91 25.77
CA ALA A 93 -21.92 -14.56 25.91
C ALA A 93 -22.06 -13.19 26.61
N PHE A 94 -21.29 -12.95 27.68
CA PHE A 94 -21.23 -11.64 28.33
C PHE A 94 -20.73 -10.55 27.38
N LEU A 95 -19.67 -10.79 26.61
CA LEU A 95 -19.16 -9.82 25.61
C LEU A 95 -20.19 -9.51 24.52
N HIS A 96 -21.01 -10.49 24.14
CA HIS A 96 -22.04 -10.33 23.12
C HIS A 96 -23.28 -9.61 23.67
N GLU A 97 -23.77 -10.01 24.84
CA GLU A 97 -24.94 -9.40 25.50
C GLU A 97 -24.66 -7.97 25.99
N SER A 98 -23.41 -7.67 26.35
CA SER A 98 -22.99 -6.31 26.71
C SER A 98 -22.75 -5.38 25.52
N GLY A 99 -22.81 -5.89 24.28
CA GLY A 99 -22.49 -5.14 23.05
C GLY A 99 -21.00 -4.76 22.91
N LEU A 100 -20.14 -5.23 23.81
CA LEU A 100 -18.69 -4.96 23.80
C LEU A 100 -18.00 -5.58 22.59
N ALA A 101 -18.44 -6.76 22.17
CA ALA A 101 -17.90 -7.44 20.98
C ALA A 101 -18.11 -6.57 19.72
N ASP A 102 -19.32 -6.09 19.49
CA ASP A 102 -19.65 -5.24 18.34
C ASP A 102 -18.96 -3.87 18.41
N ALA A 103 -18.89 -3.29 19.61
CA ALA A 103 -18.15 -2.05 19.84
C ALA A 103 -16.65 -2.20 19.54
N PHE A 104 -16.05 -3.36 19.89
CA PHE A 104 -14.64 -3.65 19.63
C PHE A 104 -14.36 -3.82 18.13
N ILE A 105 -15.20 -4.56 17.40
CA ILE A 105 -15.08 -4.69 15.95
C ILE A 105 -15.23 -3.32 15.26
N THR A 106 -16.21 -2.53 15.68
CA THR A 106 -16.45 -1.18 15.14
C THR A 106 -15.28 -0.23 15.40
N ALA A 107 -14.75 -0.23 16.62
CA ALA A 107 -13.56 0.56 16.96
C ALA A 107 -12.33 0.12 16.14
N GLY A 108 -12.20 -1.18 15.89
CA GLY A 108 -11.16 -1.75 15.05
C GLY A 108 -11.28 -1.37 13.58
N ASP A 109 -12.48 -1.41 12.99
CA ASP A 109 -12.74 -0.93 11.63
C ASP A 109 -12.33 0.56 11.50
N LEU A 110 -12.65 1.38 12.51
CA LEU A 110 -12.31 2.79 12.55
C LEU A 110 -10.79 3.03 12.70
N PHE A 111 -10.14 2.23 13.54
CA PHE A 111 -8.68 2.25 13.71
C PHE A 111 -7.95 1.89 12.41
N ILE A 112 -8.40 0.84 11.72
CA ILE A 112 -7.84 0.42 10.43
C ILE A 112 -8.08 1.47 9.34
N GLY A 113 -9.25 2.09 9.32
CA GLY A 113 -9.55 3.22 8.45
C GLY A 113 -8.57 4.39 8.67
N LEU A 114 -8.33 4.78 9.93
CA LEU A 114 -7.36 5.81 10.28
C LEU A 114 -5.93 5.43 9.89
N LEU A 115 -5.53 4.18 10.09
CA LEU A 115 -4.22 3.64 9.70
C LEU A 115 -4.02 3.70 8.18
N SER A 116 -5.03 3.33 7.40
CA SER A 116 -5.00 3.44 5.94
C SER A 116 -4.82 4.89 5.48
N VAL A 117 -5.62 5.82 6.03
CA VAL A 117 -5.50 7.25 5.73
C VAL A 117 -4.11 7.80 6.10
N TYR A 118 -3.57 7.40 7.26
CA TYR A 118 -2.22 7.77 7.67
C TYR A 118 -1.15 7.33 6.65
N PHE A 119 -1.20 6.08 6.19
CA PHE A 119 -0.27 5.59 5.17
C PHE A 119 -0.40 6.33 3.84
N VAL A 120 -1.62 6.64 3.41
CA VAL A 120 -1.85 7.45 2.20
C VAL A 120 -1.22 8.84 2.34
N ILE A 121 -1.36 9.49 3.50
CA ILE A 121 -0.75 10.80 3.77
C ILE A 121 0.78 10.71 3.73
N GLN A 122 1.37 9.68 4.32
CA GLN A 122 2.83 9.49 4.31
C GLN A 122 3.35 9.25 2.89
N LEU A 123 2.64 8.46 2.08
CA LEU A 123 2.97 8.25 0.67
C LEU A 123 2.84 9.53 -0.14
N TYR A 124 1.83 10.36 0.14
CA TYR A 124 1.70 11.67 -0.49
C TYR A 124 2.85 12.63 -0.13
N LYS A 125 3.28 12.65 1.14
CA LYS A 125 4.46 13.44 1.55
C LYS A 125 5.72 12.98 0.82
N LEU A 126 5.91 11.67 0.69
CA LEU A 126 7.02 11.07 -0.07
C LEU A 126 6.95 11.47 -1.55
N TYR A 127 5.78 11.36 -2.16
CA TYR A 127 5.52 11.82 -3.53
C TYR A 127 5.95 13.28 -3.70
N LYS A 128 5.43 14.19 -2.86
CA LYS A 128 5.69 15.62 -2.95
C LYS A 128 7.18 15.93 -2.85
N ALA A 129 7.88 15.31 -1.90
CA ALA A 129 9.32 15.47 -1.72
C ALA A 129 10.12 15.03 -2.96
N ILE A 130 9.77 13.89 -3.54
CA ILE A 130 10.48 13.35 -4.71
C ILE A 130 10.17 14.14 -5.96
N THR A 131 8.92 14.54 -6.22
CA THR A 131 8.61 15.44 -7.33
C THR A 131 9.33 16.78 -7.20
N GLY A 132 9.47 17.32 -5.99
CA GLY A 132 10.25 18.55 -5.77
C GLY A 132 11.72 18.37 -6.17
N ASN A 133 12.34 17.27 -5.76
CA ASN A 133 13.72 16.95 -6.13
C ASN A 133 13.89 16.67 -7.63
N ILE A 134 12.95 15.96 -8.24
CA ILE A 134 12.98 15.69 -9.68
C ILE A 134 12.86 17.01 -10.45
N VAL A 135 11.87 17.86 -10.14
CA VAL A 135 11.72 19.18 -10.78
C VAL A 135 13.00 20.02 -10.65
N LYS A 136 13.67 19.97 -9.51
CA LYS A 136 14.96 20.63 -9.33
C LYS A 136 16.04 20.07 -10.28
N ILE A 137 16.21 18.75 -10.34
CA ILE A 137 17.14 18.08 -11.26
C ILE A 137 16.84 18.43 -12.72
N ILE A 138 15.56 18.49 -13.11
CA ILE A 138 15.13 18.89 -14.45
C ILE A 138 15.60 20.31 -14.75
N ASN A 139 15.32 21.24 -13.84
CA ASN A 139 15.69 22.64 -14.01
C ASN A 139 17.22 22.79 -14.10
N ASP A 140 17.98 22.09 -13.24
CA ASP A 140 19.44 22.09 -13.26
C ASP A 140 19.99 21.54 -14.59
N LEU A 141 19.43 20.44 -15.10
CA LEU A 141 19.80 19.86 -16.39
C LEU A 141 19.48 20.80 -17.56
N LEU A 142 18.30 21.43 -17.56
CA LEU A 142 17.94 22.41 -18.60
C LEU A 142 18.90 23.61 -18.58
N LEU A 143 19.28 24.09 -17.39
CA LEU A 143 20.23 25.19 -17.20
C LEU A 143 21.63 24.83 -17.75
N LEU A 144 22.10 23.61 -17.47
CA LEU A 144 23.38 23.10 -17.97
C LEU A 144 23.39 22.94 -19.50
N MET A 145 22.24 22.61 -20.11
CA MET A 145 22.12 22.48 -21.56
C MET A 145 22.01 23.82 -22.30
N THR A 146 21.63 24.90 -21.60
CA THR A 146 21.61 26.26 -22.14
C THR A 146 22.94 27.02 -22.03
N ARG A 147 23.92 26.45 -21.32
CA ARG A 147 25.31 26.94 -21.26
C ARG A 147 26.17 26.26 -22.30
#